data_AF-R7UFW0-F1
#
_entry.id   AF-R7UFW0-F1
#
_cell.length_a   1.000
_cell.length_b   1.000
_cell.length_c   1.000
_cell.angle_alpha   90.00
_cell.angle_beta   90.00
_cell.angle_gamma   90.00
#
_symmetry.space_group_name_H-M   'P 1'
#
loop_
_entity.id
_entity.type
_entity.pdbx_description
1 polymer ?
#
loop_
_entity_poly.entity_id
_entity_poly.type
_entity_poly.pdbx_seq_one_letter_code
_entity_poly.pdbx_strand_id
1 'polypeptide(L)'
;MNQRKTDQKLKDSRYSKLKTDIYNAAKEGKVQHLKHYLEDRPLDDIEDLVEGKTNGATPLIAACRNGHKTTSEYLVEKCKADVEQVGSVTFDGETIDGAPPLWCAAAAGYLDIVKFLVKSNA
;
A
#
# COMPACT_ATOMS: atom_id res chain seq x y z
N MET A 1 23.64 3.43 -28.04
CA MET A 1 22.96 2.87 -26.84
C MET A 1 22.49 1.45 -27.18
N ASN A 2 22.75 0.45 -26.33
CA ASN A 2 22.40 -0.95 -26.60
C ASN A 2 20.94 -1.22 -26.21
N GLN A 3 20.17 -1.87 -27.10
CA GLN A 3 18.76 -2.25 -26.95
C GLN A 3 18.43 -2.85 -25.56
N ARG A 4 19.32 -3.70 -25.02
CA ARG A 4 19.17 -4.30 -23.68
C ARG A 4 19.09 -3.28 -22.54
N LYS A 5 19.82 -2.16 -22.63
CA LYS A 5 19.77 -1.08 -21.62
C LYS A 5 18.46 -0.28 -21.72
N THR A 6 17.90 -0.16 -22.93
CA THR A 6 16.63 0.53 -23.17
C THR A 6 15.45 -0.28 -22.64
N ASP A 7 15.42 -1.59 -22.90
CA ASP A 7 14.34 -2.48 -22.48
C ASP A 7 14.25 -2.63 -20.95
N GLN A 8 15.41 -2.69 -20.26
CA GLN A 8 15.46 -2.72 -18.80
C GLN A 8 14.93 -1.41 -18.19
N LYS A 9 15.38 -0.26 -18.72
CA LYS A 9 14.91 1.05 -18.25
C LYS A 9 13.40 1.22 -18.41
N LEU A 10 12.83 0.71 -19.50
CA LEU A 10 11.38 0.71 -19.73
C LEU A 10 10.63 -0.22 -18.77
N LYS A 11 11.19 -1.38 -18.41
CA LYS A 11 10.64 -2.25 -17.36
C LYS A 11 10.64 -1.53 -16.00
N ASP A 12 11.75 -0.95 -15.59
CA ASP A 12 11.89 -0.26 -14.30
C ASP A 12 10.93 0.93 -14.21
N SER A 13 10.79 1.70 -15.30
CA SER A 13 9.85 2.82 -15.38
C SER A 13 8.39 2.38 -15.26
N ARG A 14 8.00 1.29 -15.95
CA ARG A 14 6.64 0.74 -15.84
C ARG A 14 6.37 0.20 -14.44
N TYR A 15 7.35 -0.45 -13.83
CA TYR A 15 7.22 -0.98 -12.47
C TYR A 15 7.05 0.14 -11.43
N SER A 16 7.85 1.21 -11.54
CA SER A 16 7.73 2.41 -10.70
C SER A 16 6.37 3.10 -10.85
N LYS A 17 5.88 3.23 -12.08
CA LYS A 17 4.54 3.76 -12.34
C LYS A 17 3.47 2.89 -11.70
N LEU A 18 3.56 1.57 -11.86
CA LEU A 18 2.61 0.62 -11.28
C LEU A 18 2.57 0.73 -9.75
N LYS A 19 3.71 0.83 -9.05
CA LYS A 19 3.75 1.07 -7.60
C LYS A 19 2.99 2.35 -7.21
N THR A 20 3.17 3.41 -8.00
CA THR A 20 2.47 4.69 -7.78
C THR A 20 0.96 4.55 -7.99
N ASP A 21 0.54 3.84 -9.04
CA ASP A 21 -0.88 3.60 -9.35
C ASP A 21 -1.56 2.75 -8.27
N ILE A 22 -0.89 1.70 -7.78
CA ILE A 22 -1.34 0.86 -6.65
C ILE A 22 -1.46 1.70 -5.38
N TYR A 23 -0.44 2.49 -5.04
CA TYR A 23 -0.48 3.38 -3.89
C TYR A 23 -1.65 4.36 -3.95
N ASN A 24 -1.86 5.02 -5.10
CA ASN A 24 -2.95 5.98 -5.26
C ASN A 24 -4.32 5.29 -5.18
N ALA A 25 -4.48 4.11 -5.79
CA ALA A 25 -5.70 3.34 -5.69
C ALA A 25 -6.00 2.94 -4.23
N ALA A 26 -4.99 2.58 -3.45
CA ALA A 26 -5.14 2.29 -2.03
C ALA A 26 -5.51 3.54 -1.21
N LYS A 27 -4.81 4.65 -1.44
CA LYS A 27 -5.05 5.95 -0.80
C LYS A 27 -6.45 6.50 -1.06
N GLU A 28 -7.03 6.21 -2.22
CA GLU A 28 -8.37 6.69 -2.64
C GLU A 28 -9.48 5.65 -2.44
N GLY A 29 -9.17 4.47 -1.90
CA GLY A 29 -10.16 3.42 -1.65
C GLY A 29 -10.68 2.72 -2.89
N LYS A 30 -9.97 2.82 -4.03
CA LYS A 30 -10.35 2.24 -5.33
C LYS A 30 -9.99 0.76 -5.42
N VAL A 31 -10.65 -0.08 -4.60
CA VAL A 31 -10.35 -1.52 -4.51
C VAL A 31 -10.45 -2.27 -5.85
N GLN A 32 -11.34 -1.83 -6.75
CA GLN A 32 -11.46 -2.46 -8.08
C GLN A 32 -10.25 -2.19 -8.97
N HIS A 33 -9.62 -1.02 -8.84
CA HIS A 33 -8.38 -0.72 -9.55
C HIS A 33 -7.23 -1.57 -8.98
N LEU A 34 -7.15 -1.71 -7.66
CA LEU A 34 -6.16 -2.61 -7.04
C LEU A 34 -6.31 -4.05 -7.55
N LYS A 35 -7.54 -4.57 -7.61
CA LYS A 35 -7.80 -5.89 -8.18
C LYS A 35 -7.31 -6.00 -9.62
N HIS A 36 -7.72 -5.05 -10.47
CA HIS A 36 -7.29 -5.02 -11.86
C HIS A 36 -5.76 -4.98 -12.01
N TYR A 37 -5.06 -4.27 -11.11
CA TYR A 37 -3.60 -4.20 -11.15
C TYR A 37 -2.92 -5.48 -10.66
N LEU A 38 -3.54 -6.26 -9.77
CA LEU A 38 -2.86 -7.31 -9.00
C LEU A 38 -3.36 -8.74 -9.29
N GLU A 39 -4.60 -8.94 -9.77
CA GLU A 39 -5.25 -10.25 -9.80
C GLU A 39 -4.56 -11.31 -10.69
N ASP A 40 -3.92 -10.88 -11.78
CA ASP A 40 -3.24 -11.76 -12.73
C ASP A 40 -1.73 -11.92 -12.43
N ARG A 41 -1.25 -11.42 -11.28
CA ARG A 41 0.16 -11.45 -10.92
C ARG A 41 0.51 -12.63 -10.01
N PRO A 42 1.74 -13.16 -10.09
CA PRO A 42 2.24 -14.10 -9.10
C PRO A 42 2.31 -13.42 -7.72
N LEU A 43 2.06 -14.19 -6.66
CA LEU A 43 1.96 -13.67 -5.30
C LEU A 43 3.23 -12.92 -4.86
N ASP A 44 4.42 -13.43 -5.18
CA ASP A 44 5.69 -12.78 -4.86
C ASP A 44 5.79 -11.36 -5.49
N ASP A 45 5.29 -11.16 -6.73
CA ASP A 45 5.23 -9.83 -7.36
C ASP A 45 4.19 -8.93 -6.69
N ILE A 46 3.08 -9.50 -6.21
CA ILE A 46 2.08 -8.75 -5.45
C ILE A 46 2.67 -8.26 -4.14
N GLU A 47 3.34 -9.13 -3.37
CA GLU A 47 3.99 -8.82 -2.10
C GLU A 47 5.00 -7.67 -2.27
N ASP A 48 5.91 -7.77 -3.26
CA ASP A 48 6.89 -6.73 -3.60
C ASP A 48 6.25 -5.37 -3.98
N LEU A 49 5.08 -5.41 -4.62
CA LEU A 49 4.32 -4.23 -5.02
C LEU A 49 3.59 -3.58 -3.83
N VAL A 50 3.01 -4.36 -2.93
CA VAL A 50 2.26 -3.86 -1.77
C VAL A 50 3.14 -3.48 -0.58
N GLU A 51 4.39 -3.95 -0.53
CA GLU A 51 5.42 -3.46 0.41
C GLU A 51 6.12 -2.19 -0.10
N GLY A 52 5.97 -1.89 -1.39
CA GLY A 52 6.56 -0.73 -2.05
C GLY A 52 6.09 0.60 -1.45
N LYS A 53 7.03 1.41 -0.94
CA LYS A 53 6.74 2.74 -0.42
C LYS A 53 6.63 3.77 -1.53
N THR A 54 5.58 4.59 -1.47
CA THR A 54 5.40 5.81 -2.26
C THR A 54 5.21 6.96 -1.30
N ASN A 55 6.04 8.01 -1.41
CA ASN A 55 6.09 9.13 -0.46
C ASN A 55 6.25 8.67 1.01
N GLY A 56 7.07 7.64 1.24
CA GLY A 56 7.37 7.10 2.57
C GLY A 56 6.32 6.13 3.13
N ALA A 57 5.14 6.00 2.53
CA ALA A 57 4.08 5.12 3.00
C ALA A 57 3.79 3.98 2.02
N THR A 58 3.37 2.84 2.54
CA THR A 58 2.92 1.70 1.75
C THR A 58 1.43 1.82 1.42
N PRO A 59 0.92 1.07 0.43
CA PRO A 59 -0.51 1.00 0.12
C PRO A 59 -1.41 0.71 1.33
N LEU A 60 -1.03 -0.21 2.22
CA LEU A 60 -1.84 -0.52 3.41
C LEU A 60 -1.90 0.67 4.38
N ILE A 61 -0.77 1.32 4.66
CA ILE A 61 -0.71 2.54 5.48
C ILE A 61 -1.60 3.62 4.87
N ALA A 62 -1.53 3.83 3.55
CA ALA A 62 -2.36 4.81 2.86
C ALA A 62 -3.86 4.50 3.00
N ALA A 63 -4.27 3.23 2.82
CA ALA A 63 -5.67 2.83 2.97
C ALA A 63 -6.18 3.02 4.41
N CYS A 64 -5.38 2.59 5.41
CA CYS A 64 -5.72 2.70 6.83
C CYS A 64 -5.79 4.16 7.31
N ARG A 65 -4.84 5.00 6.89
CA ARG A 65 -4.82 6.44 7.21
C ARG A 65 -6.00 7.20 6.60
N ASN A 66 -6.58 6.74 5.50
CA ASN A 66 -7.69 7.41 4.81
C ASN A 66 -9.06 6.72 5.01
N GLY A 67 -9.15 5.73 5.91
CA GLY A 67 -10.44 5.16 6.29
C GLY A 67 -11.02 4.17 5.28
N HIS A 68 -10.19 3.56 4.44
CA HIS A 68 -10.65 2.67 3.37
C HIS A 68 -10.64 1.20 3.79
N LYS A 69 -11.57 0.82 4.67
CA LYS A 69 -11.67 -0.53 5.23
C LYS A 69 -11.66 -1.64 4.19
N THR A 70 -12.52 -1.58 3.17
CA THR A 70 -12.60 -2.61 2.12
C THR A 70 -11.27 -2.81 1.40
N THR A 71 -10.51 -1.73 1.24
CA THR A 71 -9.18 -1.77 0.62
C THR A 71 -8.14 -2.35 1.57
N SER A 72 -8.17 -1.98 2.85
CA SER A 72 -7.31 -2.58 3.89
C SER A 72 -7.54 -4.10 3.99
N GLU A 73 -8.80 -4.53 4.02
CA GLU A 73 -9.18 -5.96 4.02
C GLU A 73 -8.62 -6.69 2.79
N TYR A 74 -8.78 -6.11 1.60
CA TYR A 74 -8.25 -6.69 0.37
C TYR A 74 -6.72 -6.83 0.40
N LEU A 75 -6.00 -5.78 0.80
CA LEU A 75 -4.53 -5.79 0.86
C LEU A 75 -4.00 -6.84 1.84
N VAL A 76 -4.62 -6.99 3.01
CA VAL A 76 -4.19 -7.96 4.03
C VAL A 76 -4.60 -9.39 3.63
N GLU A 77 -5.88 -9.61 3.31
CA GLU A 77 -6.40 -10.96 3.13
C GLU A 77 -5.99 -11.60 1.80
N LYS A 78 -5.94 -10.80 0.73
CA LYS A 78 -5.68 -11.27 -0.64
C LYS A 78 -4.26 -10.99 -1.11
N CYS A 79 -3.71 -9.83 -0.78
CA CYS A 79 -2.37 -9.44 -1.22
C CYS A 79 -1.27 -9.75 -0.20
N LYS A 80 -1.60 -10.29 0.98
CA LYS A 80 -0.66 -10.67 2.04
C LYS A 80 0.23 -9.53 2.51
N ALA A 81 -0.26 -8.29 2.42
CA ALA A 81 0.44 -7.13 2.94
C ALA A 81 0.71 -7.30 4.44
N ASP A 82 1.97 -7.13 4.85
CA ASP A 82 2.39 -7.19 6.25
C ASP A 82 1.65 -6.11 7.06
N VAL A 83 0.98 -6.52 8.14
CA VAL A 83 0.22 -5.61 9.00
C VAL A 83 1.11 -4.77 9.91
N GLU A 84 2.38 -5.16 10.09
CA GLU A 84 3.38 -4.46 10.91
C GLU A 84 4.28 -3.52 10.11
N GLN A 85 4.08 -3.44 8.79
CA GLN A 85 4.91 -2.60 7.92
C GLN A 85 4.88 -1.13 8.35
N VAL A 86 6.04 -0.49 8.39
CA VAL A 86 6.14 0.91 8.85
C VAL A 86 6.40 1.88 7.71
N GLY A 87 5.87 3.10 7.83
CA GLY A 87 6.07 4.18 6.88
C GLY A 87 6.13 5.56 7.52
N SER A 88 6.32 6.57 6.68
CA SER A 88 6.32 7.98 7.05
C SER A 88 4.98 8.60 6.67
N VAL A 89 4.31 9.24 7.62
CA VAL A 89 3.01 9.90 7.40
C VAL A 89 3.06 11.33 7.94
N THR A 90 2.38 12.26 7.27
CA THR A 90 2.25 13.64 7.75
C THR A 90 0.91 13.87 8.43
N PHE A 91 0.91 14.40 9.65
CA PHE A 91 -0.26 14.88 10.39
C PHE A 91 0.01 16.32 10.82
N ASP A 92 -0.92 17.23 10.54
CA ASP A 92 -0.85 18.64 10.93
C ASP A 92 0.48 19.35 10.61
N GLY A 93 1.12 18.95 9.51
CA GLY A 93 2.39 19.52 9.04
C GLY A 93 3.64 18.85 9.62
N GLU A 94 3.50 17.92 10.57
CA GLU A 94 4.61 17.15 11.12
C GLU A 94 4.69 15.76 10.48
N THR A 95 5.90 15.33 10.13
CA THR A 95 6.16 13.98 9.62
C THR A 95 6.47 13.05 10.77
N ILE A 96 5.73 11.95 10.83
CA ILE A 96 5.91 10.87 11.80
C ILE A 96 6.47 9.68 11.03
N ASP A 97 7.71 9.33 11.35
CA ASP A 97 8.37 8.14 10.82
C ASP A 97 8.03 6.91 11.65
N GLY A 98 8.08 5.74 11.02
CA GLY A 98 7.90 4.47 11.72
C GLY A 98 6.45 4.17 12.09
N ALA A 99 5.47 4.86 11.48
CA ALA A 99 4.05 4.65 11.79
C ALA A 99 3.53 3.37 11.14
N PRO A 100 3.04 2.37 11.91
CA PRO A 100 2.37 1.20 11.35
C PRO A 100 0.92 1.52 10.91
N PRO A 101 0.25 0.63 10.14
CA PRO A 101 -1.12 0.83 9.70
C PRO A 101 -2.11 0.99 10.86
N LEU A 102 -1.91 0.25 11.96
CA LEU A 102 -2.75 0.33 13.16
C LEU A 102 -2.68 1.72 13.81
N TRP A 103 -1.47 2.27 13.95
CA TRP A 103 -1.27 3.63 14.47
C TRP A 103 -1.99 4.65 13.59
N CYS A 104 -1.85 4.53 12.26
CA CYS A 104 -2.48 5.45 11.31
C CYS A 104 -4.00 5.42 11.37
N ALA A 105 -4.60 4.22 11.46
CA ALA A 105 -6.05 4.06 11.58
C ALA A 105 -6.58 4.61 12.93
N ALA A 106 -5.85 4.37 14.02
CA ALA A 106 -6.20 4.85 15.35
C ALA A 106 -6.10 6.38 15.45
N ALA A 107 -5.00 6.97 14.97
CA ALA A 107 -4.80 8.41 14.95
C ALA A 107 -5.85 9.15 14.12
N ALA A 108 -6.34 8.52 13.03
CA ALA A 108 -7.38 9.09 12.18
C ALA A 108 -8.82 8.76 12.63
N GLY A 109 -9.02 7.94 13.67
CA GLY A 109 -10.34 7.65 14.26
C GLY A 109 -11.17 6.57 13.55
N TYR A 110 -10.57 5.72 12.72
CA TYR A 110 -11.28 4.67 11.98
C TYR A 110 -11.39 3.36 12.78
N LEU A 111 -12.34 3.33 13.72
CA LEU A 111 -12.53 2.23 14.67
C LEU A 111 -12.75 0.86 14.00
N ASP A 112 -13.45 0.81 12.87
CA ASP A 112 -13.72 -0.42 12.13
C ASP A 112 -12.46 -1.04 11.51
N ILE A 113 -11.53 -0.20 11.03
CA ILE A 113 -10.20 -0.61 10.56
C ILE A 113 -9.32 -1.05 11.73
N VAL A 114 -9.34 -0.32 12.84
CA VAL A 114 -8.60 -0.71 14.06
C VAL A 114 -9.01 -2.11 14.51
N LYS A 115 -10.31 -2.38 14.60
CA LYS A 115 -10.82 -3.73 14.95
C LYS A 115 -10.36 -4.80 13.96
N PHE A 116 -10.37 -4.48 12.67
CA PHE A 116 -9.91 -5.40 11.63
C PHE A 116 -8.41 -5.72 11.75
N LEU A 117 -7.56 -4.69 11.94
CA LEU A 117 -6.12 -4.85 12.06
C LEU A 117 -5.74 -5.65 13.33
N VAL A 118 -6.34 -5.34 14.47
CA VAL A 118 -6.13 -6.10 15.72
C VAL A 118 -6.54 -7.57 15.55
N LYS A 119 -7.66 -7.84 14.86
CA LYS A 119 -8.06 -9.22 14.54
C LYS A 119 -7.07 -9.92 13.60
N SER A 120 -6.35 -9.16 12.79
CA SER A 120 -5.31 -9.62 11.88
C SER A 120 -3.92 -9.69 12.54
N ASN A 121 -3.86 -9.56 13.86
CA ASN A 121 -2.63 -9.63 14.67
C ASN A 121 -1.61 -8.51 14.36
N ALA A 122 -2.14 -7.31 14.12
CA ALA A 122 -1.40 -6.04 14.13
C ALA A 122 -1.29 -5.43 15.54
#